data_AF-A0A527GK51-F1
#
_entry.id   AF-A0A527GK51-F1
#
_cell.length_a   1.000
_cell.length_b   1.000
_cell.length_c   1.000
_cell.angle_alpha   90.00
_cell.angle_beta   90.00
_cell.angle_gamma   90.00
#
_symmetry.space_group_name_H-M   'P 1'
#
loop_
_entity.id
_entity.type
_entity.pdbx_description
1 polymer ?
#
loop_
_entity_poly.entity_id
_entity_poly.type
_entity_poly.pdbx_seq_one_letter_code
_entity_poly.pdbx_strand_id
1 'polypeptide(L)'
;MKPIIRTLSLQELALLVDWAAAEGWNPGHEDPAMFQAADPEGFIGAFVGDDMVAAISAVAYGSEFGFIGLYICRPDMRGMGYGKAVWDAGMKRLSGRTVGLDGVAEQQANYRRKGFAPVYETIRFTGRMAGQPVRADGLRMITTQLLPGIVAYDAHCFPAPRGTFLKRWLQEPHH
;
A
#
# COMPACT_ATOMS: atom_id res chain seq x y z
N MET A 1 4.57 11.27 25.58
CA MET A 1 4.16 12.50 24.87
C MET A 1 3.10 12.12 23.83
N LYS A 2 2.02 12.89 23.67
CA LYS A 2 0.98 12.60 22.67
C LYS A 2 1.51 12.98 21.28
N PRO A 3 1.48 12.07 20.29
CA PRO A 3 1.96 12.39 18.94
C PRO A 3 0.98 13.31 18.21
N ILE A 4 1.48 14.06 17.24
CA ILE A 4 0.68 14.73 16.22
C ILE A 4 0.42 13.71 15.10
N ILE A 5 -0.84 13.56 14.70
CA ILE A 5 -1.25 12.66 13.61
C ILE A 5 -1.62 13.48 12.39
N ARG A 6 -1.00 13.20 11.24
CA ARG A 6 -1.30 13.91 9.99
C ARG A 6 -0.94 13.08 8.75
N THR A 7 -1.47 13.52 7.61
CA THR A 7 -1.07 13.01 6.30
C THR A 7 0.43 13.25 6.05
N LEU A 8 1.06 12.29 5.39
CA LEU A 8 2.46 12.37 4.98
C LEU A 8 2.63 13.25 3.73
N SER A 9 3.73 14.00 3.70
CA SER A 9 4.24 14.57 2.46
C SER A 9 4.83 13.47 1.55
N LEU A 10 5.12 13.80 0.29
CA LEU A 10 5.78 12.85 -0.61
C LEU A 10 7.16 12.43 -0.10
N GLN A 11 7.90 13.35 0.51
CA GLN A 11 9.22 13.08 1.09
C GLN A 11 9.11 12.14 2.29
N GLU A 12 8.11 12.32 3.15
CA GLU A 12 7.86 11.44 4.30
C GLU A 12 7.35 10.06 3.87
N LEU A 13 6.58 10.00 2.79
CA LEU A 13 6.18 8.73 2.18
C LEU A 13 7.38 7.98 1.59
N ALA A 14 8.32 8.68 0.96
CA ALA A 14 9.58 8.07 0.51
C ALA A 14 10.37 7.51 1.70
N LEU A 15 10.47 8.26 2.80
CA LEU A 15 11.08 7.77 4.05
C LEU A 15 10.37 6.51 4.60
N LEU A 16 9.04 6.46 4.54
CA LEU A 16 8.29 5.27 4.96
C LEU A 16 8.59 4.05 4.06
N VAL A 17 8.79 4.26 2.76
CA VAL A 17 9.22 3.22 1.83
C VAL A 17 10.63 2.73 2.16
N ASP A 18 11.54 3.63 2.55
CA ASP A 18 12.87 3.24 3.04
C ASP A 18 12.79 2.41 4.32
N TRP A 19 11.87 2.74 5.24
CA TRP A 19 11.64 1.92 6.44
C TRP A 19 11.13 0.52 6.07
N ALA A 20 10.23 0.42 5.09
CA ALA A 20 9.76 -0.88 4.61
C ALA A 20 10.91 -1.70 4.00
N ALA A 21 11.77 -1.08 3.19
CA ALA A 21 12.97 -1.74 2.66
C ALA A 21 13.90 -2.22 3.78
N ALA A 22 14.09 -1.44 4.84
CA ALA A 22 14.89 -1.82 6.01
C ALA A 22 14.29 -2.99 6.80
N GLU A 23 12.98 -3.17 6.80
CA GLU A 23 12.28 -4.34 7.36
C GLU A 23 12.34 -5.58 6.43
N GLY A 24 13.07 -5.48 5.31
CA GLY A 24 13.19 -6.54 4.31
C GLY A 24 11.95 -6.65 3.41
N TRP A 25 11.07 -5.65 3.42
CA TRP A 25 9.98 -5.59 2.45
C TRP A 25 10.54 -5.11 1.11
N ASN A 26 9.87 -5.45 0.00
CA ASN A 26 10.37 -5.15 -1.35
C ASN A 26 9.48 -4.13 -2.08
N PRO A 27 9.34 -2.89 -1.56
CA PRO A 27 8.66 -1.82 -2.29
C PRO A 27 9.51 -1.36 -3.48
N GLY A 28 8.85 -0.90 -4.54
CA GLY A 28 9.49 -0.27 -5.70
C GLY A 28 9.89 1.18 -5.41
N HIS A 29 10.92 1.68 -6.11
CA HIS A 29 11.38 3.07 -5.96
C HIS A 29 10.32 4.11 -6.36
N GLU A 30 9.47 3.77 -7.32
CA GLU A 30 8.40 4.65 -7.81
C GLU A 30 7.09 4.53 -7.02
N ASP A 31 7.02 3.59 -6.08
CA ASP A 31 5.83 3.33 -5.28
C ASP A 31 5.29 4.59 -4.57
N PRO A 32 6.10 5.49 -3.96
CA PRO A 32 5.59 6.69 -3.31
C PRO A 32 4.70 7.55 -4.22
N ALA A 33 5.11 7.77 -5.46
CA ALA A 33 4.36 8.60 -6.40
C ALA A 33 3.05 7.93 -6.83
N MET A 34 3.05 6.60 -6.94
CA MET A 34 1.90 5.79 -7.35
C MET A 34 0.89 5.64 -6.21
N PHE A 35 1.39 5.43 -5.00
CA PHE A 35 0.66 5.47 -3.75
C PHE A 35 -0.05 6.80 -3.52
N GLN A 36 0.66 7.93 -3.67
CA GLN A 36 0.06 9.25 -3.54
C GLN A 36 -1.02 9.49 -4.61
N ALA A 37 -0.83 8.96 -5.82
CA ALA A 37 -1.83 9.07 -6.89
C ALA A 37 -3.09 8.24 -6.62
N ALA A 38 -2.96 7.10 -5.94
CA ALA A 38 -4.09 6.28 -5.54
C ALA A 38 -4.96 7.00 -4.50
N ASP A 39 -4.32 7.61 -3.50
CA ASP A 39 -5.00 8.38 -2.46
C ASP A 39 -4.02 9.38 -1.80
N PRO A 40 -4.12 10.70 -2.10
CA PRO A 40 -3.23 11.72 -1.55
C PRO A 40 -3.27 11.84 -0.02
N GLU A 41 -4.33 11.38 0.62
CA GLU A 41 -4.50 11.40 2.07
C GLU A 41 -4.37 10.01 2.71
N GLY A 42 -4.04 9.00 1.91
CA GLY A 42 -4.01 7.59 2.31
C GLY A 42 -2.82 7.21 3.19
N PHE A 43 -1.88 8.11 3.47
CA PHE A 43 -0.68 7.80 4.24
C PHE A 43 -0.61 8.71 5.46
N ILE A 44 -0.62 8.10 6.64
CA ILE A 44 -0.79 8.81 7.92
C ILE A 44 0.42 8.52 8.79
N GLY A 45 1.04 9.59 9.31
CA GLY A 45 2.17 9.52 10.24
C GLY A 45 1.81 9.97 11.65
N ALA A 46 2.56 9.46 12.62
CA ALA A 46 2.66 9.97 13.98
C ALA A 46 3.99 10.70 14.17
N PHE A 47 3.92 11.91 14.70
CA PHE A 47 5.07 12.80 14.88
C PHE A 47 5.26 13.16 16.36
N VAL A 48 6.51 13.12 16.81
CA VAL A 48 6.94 13.58 18.15
C VAL A 48 7.93 14.70 17.93
N GLY A 49 7.51 15.95 18.16
CA GLY A 49 8.21 17.10 17.59
C GLY A 49 8.13 17.04 16.06
N ASP A 50 9.28 17.20 15.39
CA ASP A 50 9.39 17.12 13.94
C ASP A 50 9.67 15.70 13.42
N ASP A 51 9.94 14.75 14.33
CA ASP A 51 10.30 13.39 13.97
C ASP A 51 9.08 12.51 13.72
N MET A 52 9.00 11.92 12.53
CA MET A 52 8.08 10.81 12.25
C MET A 52 8.54 9.56 13.01
N VAL A 53 7.64 8.97 13.81
CA VAL A 53 7.95 7.82 14.69
C VAL A 53 7.17 6.54 14.36
N ALA A 54 6.04 6.70 13.68
CA ALA A 54 5.26 5.59 13.14
C ALA A 54 4.44 6.08 11.95
N ALA A 55 4.07 5.18 11.05
CA ALA A 55 3.17 5.49 9.95
C ALA A 55 2.35 4.27 9.53
N ILE A 56 1.32 4.53 8.74
CA ILE A 56 0.43 3.53 8.17
C ILE A 56 -0.05 4.01 6.79
N SER A 57 -0.17 3.07 5.85
CA SER A 57 -0.99 3.23 4.66
C SER A 57 -2.42 2.80 4.99
N ALA A 58 -3.38 3.67 4.72
CA ALA A 58 -4.82 3.50 4.87
C ALA A 58 -5.50 4.10 3.63
N VAL A 59 -5.28 3.46 2.49
CA VAL A 59 -5.71 3.92 1.16
C VAL A 59 -7.19 3.62 0.96
N ALA A 60 -7.97 4.65 0.62
CA ALA A 60 -9.38 4.52 0.31
C ALA A 60 -9.61 4.37 -1.20
N TYR A 61 -10.27 3.27 -1.60
CA TYR A 61 -10.73 3.04 -2.96
C TYR A 61 -12.25 3.27 -3.02
N GLY A 62 -12.64 4.48 -3.40
CA GLY A 62 -14.05 4.88 -3.42
C GLY A 62 -14.68 4.83 -2.02
N SER A 63 -15.98 4.51 -1.95
CA SER A 63 -16.75 4.40 -0.69
C SER A 63 -16.75 2.99 -0.08
N GLU A 64 -16.39 1.97 -0.85
CA GLU A 64 -16.68 0.56 -0.48
C GLU A 64 -15.46 -0.19 0.05
N PHE A 65 -14.25 0.16 -0.39
CA PHE A 65 -13.04 -0.62 -0.07
C PHE A 65 -11.89 0.25 0.41
N GLY A 66 -11.13 -0.27 1.38
CA GLY A 66 -9.90 0.32 1.87
C GLY A 66 -8.83 -0.75 2.04
N PHE A 67 -7.56 -0.36 1.92
CA PHE A 67 -6.44 -1.27 2.12
C PHE A 67 -5.44 -0.70 3.11
N ILE A 68 -5.03 -1.52 4.07
CA ILE A 68 -4.01 -1.19 5.05
C ILE A 68 -2.69 -1.86 4.68
N GLY A 69 -1.63 -1.06 4.68
CA GLY A 69 -0.26 -1.50 4.44
C GLY A 69 0.73 -0.58 5.14
N LEU A 70 2.03 -0.78 4.90
CA LEU A 70 3.09 0.09 5.43
C LEU A 70 2.97 0.44 6.93
N TYR A 71 2.44 -0.48 7.73
CA TYR A 71 2.20 -0.25 9.15
C TYR A 71 3.50 -0.46 9.93
N ILE A 72 4.27 0.61 10.10
CA ILE A 72 5.63 0.56 10.64
C ILE A 72 5.76 1.55 11.80
N CYS A 73 6.40 1.12 12.88
CA CYS A 73 6.86 1.99 13.95
C CYS A 73 8.37 1.81 14.07
N ARG A 74 9.10 2.95 14.13
CA ARG A 74 10.55 2.96 14.30
C ARG A 74 10.96 2.09 15.48
N PRO A 75 12.00 1.24 15.36
CA PRO A 75 12.39 0.28 16.39
C PRO A 75 12.57 0.89 17.79
N ASP A 76 13.20 2.07 17.87
CA ASP A 76 13.48 2.81 19.10
C ASP A 76 12.23 3.43 19.76
N MET A 77 11.10 3.48 19.04
CA MET A 77 9.84 4.07 19.49
C MET A 77 8.74 3.04 19.70
N ARG A 78 9.05 1.74 19.56
CA ARG A 78 8.10 0.63 19.78
C ARG A 78 7.69 0.54 21.25
N GLY A 79 6.49 0.00 21.49
CA GLY A 79 5.94 -0.15 22.85
C GLY A 79 5.39 1.14 23.47
N MET A 80 5.59 2.30 22.84
CA MET A 80 5.14 3.60 23.35
C MET A 80 3.74 4.02 22.87
N GLY A 81 3.04 3.16 22.13
CA GLY A 81 1.67 3.40 21.65
C GLY A 81 1.54 4.14 20.30
N TYR A 82 2.65 4.57 19.68
CA TYR A 82 2.60 5.31 18.40
C TYR A 82 2.03 4.50 17.23
N GLY A 83 2.37 3.20 17.15
CA GLY A 83 1.75 2.30 16.18
C GLY A 83 0.23 2.22 16.35
N LYS A 84 -0.26 2.11 17.60
CA LYS A 84 -1.69 2.12 17.87
C LYS A 84 -2.33 3.44 17.43
N ALA A 85 -1.66 4.57 17.64
CA ALA A 85 -2.19 5.87 17.25
C ALA A 85 -2.41 6.01 15.74
N VAL A 86 -1.45 5.57 14.91
CA VAL A 86 -1.64 5.58 13.45
C VAL A 86 -2.65 4.52 13.00
N TRP A 87 -2.69 3.34 13.64
CA TRP A 87 -3.71 2.32 13.38
C TRP A 87 -5.13 2.87 13.62
N ASP A 88 -5.38 3.49 14.77
CA ASP A 88 -6.69 4.06 15.10
C ASP A 88 -7.09 5.15 14.09
N ALA A 89 -6.13 6.00 13.68
CA ALA A 89 -6.36 7.04 12.68
C ALA A 89 -6.68 6.45 11.29
N GLY A 90 -5.96 5.43 10.85
CA GLY A 90 -6.20 4.72 9.60
C GLY A 90 -7.57 4.02 9.58
N MET A 91 -7.92 3.31 10.65
CA MET A 91 -9.24 2.67 10.76
C MET A 91 -10.38 3.70 10.79
N LYS A 92 -10.18 4.85 11.46
CA LYS A 92 -11.15 5.95 11.45
C LYS A 92 -11.33 6.51 10.04
N ARG A 93 -10.24 6.71 9.29
CA ARG A 93 -10.27 7.16 7.89
C ARG A 93 -11.05 6.19 7.00
N LEU A 94 -10.81 4.90 7.17
CA LEU A 94 -11.45 3.84 6.37
C LEU A 94 -12.84 3.43 6.89
N SER A 95 -13.41 4.15 7.86
CA SER A 95 -14.74 3.86 8.38
C SER A 95 -15.79 3.79 7.26
N GLY A 96 -16.69 2.81 7.37
CA GLY A 96 -17.73 2.53 6.37
C GLY A 96 -17.29 1.66 5.20
N ARG A 97 -16.00 1.33 5.07
CA ARG A 97 -15.47 0.45 4.01
C ARG A 97 -15.22 -0.97 4.51
N THR A 98 -15.23 -1.90 3.57
CA THR A 98 -14.53 -3.18 3.76
C THR A 98 -13.03 -2.91 3.75
N VAL A 99 -12.31 -3.37 4.78
CA VAL A 99 -10.86 -3.14 4.92
C VAL A 99 -10.09 -4.44 4.70
N GLY A 100 -9.18 -4.44 3.72
CA GLY A 100 -8.22 -5.51 3.49
C GLY A 100 -6.81 -5.17 3.99
N LEU A 101 -6.00 -6.18 4.24
CA LEU A 101 -4.56 -6.07 4.46
C LEU A 101 -3.87 -7.40 4.15
N ASP A 102 -2.60 -7.34 3.79
CA ASP A 102 -1.72 -8.51 3.73
C ASP A 102 -0.94 -8.62 5.04
N GLY A 103 -1.26 -9.64 5.84
CA GLY A 103 -0.59 -9.90 7.11
C GLY A 103 0.47 -10.98 6.95
N VAL A 104 1.71 -10.69 7.37
CA VAL A 104 2.72 -11.75 7.58
C VAL A 104 2.18 -12.80 8.56
N ALA A 105 2.63 -14.04 8.42
CA ALA A 105 2.09 -15.19 9.15
C ALA A 105 2.06 -14.94 10.68
N GLU A 106 3.12 -14.32 11.19
CA GLU A 106 3.32 -13.97 12.60
C GLU A 106 2.26 -12.97 13.13
N GLN A 107 1.67 -12.17 12.24
CA GLN A 107 0.69 -11.13 12.61
C GLN A 107 -0.77 -11.56 12.40
N GLN A 108 -1.05 -12.71 11.78
CA GLN A 108 -2.43 -13.12 11.50
C GLN A 108 -3.29 -13.21 12.77
N ALA A 109 -2.76 -13.75 13.87
CA ALA A 109 -3.48 -13.82 15.15
C ALA A 109 -3.80 -12.42 15.72
N ASN A 110 -2.93 -11.44 15.47
CA ASN A 110 -3.17 -10.05 15.85
C ASN A 110 -4.31 -9.43 15.03
N TYR A 111 -4.35 -9.67 13.72
CA TYR A 111 -5.42 -9.16 12.86
C TYR A 111 -6.76 -9.84 13.11
N ARG A 112 -6.79 -11.15 13.42
CA ARG A 112 -8.02 -11.85 13.84
C ARG A 112 -8.65 -11.22 15.07
N ARG A 113 -7.84 -10.87 16.09
CA ARG A 113 -8.31 -10.15 17.28
C ARG A 113 -8.87 -8.76 16.98
N LYS A 114 -8.54 -8.19 15.83
CA LYS A 114 -9.05 -6.89 15.33
C LYS A 114 -10.23 -7.04 14.37
N GLY A 115 -10.77 -8.25 14.20
CA GLY A 115 -11.96 -8.53 13.39
C GLY A 115 -11.68 -8.91 11.93
N PHE A 116 -10.42 -9.10 11.53
CA PHE A 116 -10.09 -9.56 10.19
C PHE A 116 -10.25 -11.08 10.06
N ALA A 117 -10.76 -11.53 8.93
CA ALA A 117 -10.82 -12.94 8.55
C ALA A 117 -9.85 -13.24 7.39
N PRO A 118 -9.19 -14.41 7.37
CA PRO A 118 -8.39 -14.81 6.22
C PRO A 118 -9.28 -15.01 4.99
N VAL A 119 -8.82 -14.58 3.80
CA VAL A 119 -9.55 -14.73 2.53
C VAL A 119 -8.75 -15.61 1.57
N TYR A 120 -7.49 -15.28 1.33
CA TYR A 120 -6.56 -16.02 0.48
C TYR A 120 -5.12 -15.72 0.90
N GLU A 121 -4.17 -16.37 0.24
CA GLU A 121 -2.73 -16.15 0.44
C GLU A 121 -2.14 -15.36 -0.73
N THR A 122 -1.27 -14.40 -0.41
CA THR A 122 -0.48 -13.65 -1.39
C THR A 122 0.94 -14.19 -1.36
N ILE A 123 1.35 -14.91 -2.42
CA ILE A 123 2.67 -15.55 -2.52
C ILE A 123 3.54 -14.78 -3.51
N ARG A 124 4.74 -14.38 -3.06
CA ARG A 124 5.74 -13.71 -3.90
C ARG A 124 6.77 -14.72 -4.42
N PHE A 125 6.87 -14.84 -5.74
CA PHE A 125 7.89 -15.62 -6.41
C PHE A 125 9.04 -14.72 -6.89
N THR A 126 10.28 -15.19 -6.73
CA THR A 126 11.48 -14.55 -7.28
C THR A 126 12.36 -15.61 -7.93
N GLY A 127 13.10 -15.23 -8.97
CA GLY A 127 13.92 -16.20 -9.71
C GLY A 127 14.68 -15.55 -10.87
N ARG A 128 15.53 -16.36 -11.50
CA ARG A 128 16.17 -16.01 -12.77
C ARG A 128 15.35 -16.58 -13.92
N MET A 129 15.30 -15.88 -15.05
CA MET A 129 14.68 -16.44 -16.25
C MET A 129 15.39 -17.76 -16.60
N ALA A 130 14.60 -18.82 -16.72
CA ALA A 130 15.06 -20.13 -17.14
C ALA A 130 14.26 -20.55 -18.37
N GLY A 131 14.96 -21.05 -19.40
CA GLY A 131 14.35 -21.49 -20.66
C GLY A 131 14.48 -20.48 -21.80
N GLN A 132 14.03 -20.91 -22.99
CA GLN A 132 14.00 -20.05 -24.18
C GLN A 132 12.75 -19.14 -24.15
N PRO A 133 12.86 -17.89 -24.62
CA PRO A 133 11.69 -17.02 -24.76
C PRO A 133 10.62 -17.69 -25.61
N VAL A 134 9.41 -17.83 -25.07
CA VAL A 134 8.25 -18.29 -25.83
C VAL A 134 7.66 -17.09 -26.56
N ARG A 135 7.51 -17.20 -27.88
CA ARG A 135 6.78 -16.20 -28.66
C ARG A 135 5.29 -16.37 -28.38
N ALA A 136 4.66 -15.36 -27.79
CA ALA A 136 3.22 -15.30 -27.63
C ALA A 136 2.62 -14.40 -28.71
N ASP A 137 1.65 -14.93 -29.46
CA ASP A 137 0.88 -14.12 -30.39
C ASP A 137 0.00 -13.12 -29.64
N GLY A 138 -0.11 -11.89 -30.15
CA GLY A 138 -0.96 -10.84 -29.56
C GLY A 138 -0.33 -10.00 -28.44
N LEU A 139 0.93 -10.30 -28.04
CA LEU A 139 1.70 -9.44 -27.13
C LEU A 139 1.91 -8.05 -27.75
N ARG A 140 1.61 -7.00 -26.98
CA ARG A 140 1.77 -5.61 -27.41
C ARG A 140 2.17 -4.72 -26.24
N MET A 141 2.89 -3.66 -26.55
CA MET A 141 3.16 -2.60 -25.58
C MET A 141 1.86 -1.92 -25.16
N ILE A 142 1.76 -1.55 -23.89
CA ILE A 142 0.62 -0.80 -23.37
C ILE A 142 0.69 0.62 -23.93
N THR A 143 -0.41 1.07 -24.50
CA THR A 143 -0.57 2.45 -24.95
C THR A 143 -1.79 3.09 -24.27
N THR A 144 -1.90 4.41 -24.35
CA THR A 144 -3.03 5.14 -23.75
C THR A 144 -4.39 4.70 -24.30
N GLN A 145 -4.45 4.19 -25.54
CA GLN A 145 -5.66 3.64 -26.15
C GLN A 145 -6.14 2.35 -25.47
N LEU A 146 -5.26 1.61 -24.81
CA LEU A 146 -5.61 0.37 -24.10
C LEU A 146 -6.09 0.61 -22.67
N LEU A 147 -5.86 1.81 -22.12
CA LEU A 147 -6.20 2.15 -20.73
C LEU A 147 -7.67 1.85 -20.37
N PRO A 148 -8.69 2.22 -21.18
CA PRO A 148 -10.08 1.91 -20.84
C PRO A 148 -10.35 0.40 -20.69
N GLY A 149 -9.74 -0.41 -21.55
CA GLY A 149 -9.86 -1.87 -21.49
C GLY A 149 -9.18 -2.47 -20.26
N ILE A 150 -8.02 -1.95 -19.88
CA ILE A 150 -7.30 -2.38 -18.67
C ILE A 150 -8.09 -2.02 -17.41
N VAL A 151 -8.65 -0.81 -17.34
CA VAL A 151 -9.49 -0.39 -16.19
C VAL A 151 -10.73 -1.27 -16.08
N ALA A 152 -11.39 -1.60 -17.20
CA ALA A 152 -12.54 -2.49 -17.19
C ALA A 152 -12.18 -3.91 -16.73
N TYR A 153 -11.04 -4.44 -17.20
CA TYR A 153 -10.54 -5.74 -16.75
C TYR A 153 -10.20 -5.75 -15.26
N ASP A 154 -9.49 -4.73 -14.78
CA ASP A 154 -9.09 -4.61 -13.38
C ASP A 154 -10.29 -4.57 -12.42
N ALA A 155 -11.40 -3.95 -12.83
CA ALA A 155 -12.63 -3.89 -12.05
C ALA A 155 -13.28 -5.27 -11.82
N HIS A 156 -12.92 -6.30 -12.59
CA HIS A 156 -13.32 -7.68 -12.33
C HIS A 156 -12.41 -8.39 -11.32
N CYS A 157 -11.20 -7.88 -11.08
CA CYS A 157 -10.18 -8.52 -10.26
C CYS A 157 -9.98 -7.84 -8.90
N PHE A 158 -10.20 -6.52 -8.82
CA PHE A 158 -9.99 -5.74 -7.60
C PHE A 158 -11.33 -5.26 -7.00
N PRO A 159 -11.49 -5.20 -5.67
CA PRO A 159 -12.79 -4.92 -5.04
C PRO A 159 -13.38 -3.53 -5.28
N ALA A 160 -12.64 -2.61 -5.92
CA ALA A 160 -13.09 -1.25 -6.18
C ALA A 160 -12.39 -0.62 -7.41
N PRO A 161 -12.97 0.39 -8.08
CA PRO A 161 -12.29 1.09 -9.15
C PRO A 161 -11.01 1.80 -8.69
N ARG A 162 -9.90 1.59 -9.39
CA ARG A 162 -8.60 2.24 -9.12
C ARG A 162 -7.99 2.90 -10.37
N GLY A 163 -8.84 3.50 -11.21
CA GLY A 163 -8.45 4.08 -12.50
C GLY A 163 -7.38 5.18 -12.41
N THR A 164 -7.38 6.02 -11.36
CA THR A 164 -6.35 7.05 -11.16
C THR A 164 -4.97 6.44 -10.94
N PHE A 165 -4.89 5.39 -10.11
CA PHE A 165 -3.67 4.62 -9.92
C PHE A 165 -3.22 3.99 -11.24
N LEU A 166 -4.10 3.27 -11.93
CA LEU A 166 -3.76 2.60 -13.20
C LEU A 166 -3.31 3.58 -14.28
N LYS A 167 -3.95 4.76 -14.38
CA LYS A 167 -3.56 5.78 -15.34
C LYS A 167 -2.13 6.26 -15.12
N ARG A 168 -1.69 6.38 -13.86
CA ARG A 168 -0.32 6.81 -13.53
C ARG A 168 0.68 5.64 -13.62
N TRP A 169 0.27 4.46 -13.16
CA TRP A 169 1.05 3.23 -13.18
C TRP A 169 1.32 2.68 -14.57
N LEU A 170 0.63 3.14 -15.61
CA LEU A 170 0.81 2.68 -16.98
C LEU A 170 1.52 3.71 -17.87
N GLN A 171 2.06 4.78 -17.29
CA GLN A 171 2.81 5.81 -18.01
C GLN A 171 4.30 5.46 -18.03
N GLU A 172 4.91 5.48 -19.22
CA GLU A 172 6.37 5.46 -19.32
C GLU A 172 6.99 6.75 -18.74
N PRO A 173 8.23 6.71 -18.20
CA PRO A 173 9.06 5.53 -17.95
C PRO A 173 8.93 5.05 -16.49
N HIS A 174 8.87 3.72 -16.31
CA HIS A 174 9.18 3.07 -15.04
C HIS A 174 10.66 2.73 -15.04
N HIS A 175 11.44 3.34 -14.14
CA HIS A 175 12.88 3.14 -14.02
C HIS A 175 13.25 1.95 -13.12
#